data_AF-A0A804KFF7-F1
#
_entry.id   AF-A0A804KFF7-F1
#
_cell.length_a   1.000
_cell.length_b   1.000
_cell.length_c   1.000
_cell.angle_alpha   90.00
_cell.angle_beta   90.00
_cell.angle_gamma   90.00
#
_symmetry.space_group_name_H-M   'P 1'
#
loop_
_entity.id
_entity.type
_entity.pdbx_description
1 polymer ?
#
loop_
_entity_poly.entity_id
_entity_poly.type
_entity_poly.pdbx_seq_one_letter_code
_entity_poly.pdbx_strand_id
1 'polypeptide(L)'
;MELRVACLFSDCFFDISESPGLWLFYGFRNNGTVEQVKKIVTVLNEAEVPPEEVVDVVVSPPFVFLSLVKSLLRSDFQVAAQNCWARKGGAFTGEVSAEMLVNLGIPWVILGHSERRLLLGETNEFVGDKVAYALSQGLKVIACVGETLEQRESGSTMDIVAAQTKAIAGWISDWNNVVLAYEPVWAIGTGKVATPTQAQEVHTALRKLLHDNVSPEVAASTRIIYGGSVNGANCKELAAQPDVDGFLVGGASLKPEFVDIIKSATVKSSA
;
A
#
# COMPACT_ATOMS: atom_id res chain seq x y z
N MET A 1 54.68 -18.72 5.65
CA MET A 1 54.52 -18.28 7.04
C MET A 1 54.02 -16.84 6.97
N GLU A 2 52.76 -16.63 7.36
CA GLU A 2 52.12 -15.33 7.73
C GLU A 2 52.09 -14.22 6.67
N LEU A 3 51.10 -13.34 6.54
CA LEU A 3 49.81 -13.06 7.17
C LEU A 3 49.14 -12.09 6.18
N ARG A 4 47.91 -12.34 5.69
CA ARG A 4 47.09 -11.30 5.06
C ARG A 4 45.78 -11.20 5.83
N VAL A 5 45.65 -10.07 6.52
CA VAL A 5 44.47 -9.64 7.25
C VAL A 5 43.34 -9.41 6.25
N ALA A 6 42.21 -10.08 6.47
CA ALA A 6 40.96 -9.86 5.77
C ALA A 6 40.34 -8.53 6.25
N CYS A 7 40.07 -7.62 5.32
CA CYS A 7 39.17 -6.50 5.55
C CYS A 7 37.79 -6.93 5.01
N LEU A 8 36.90 -7.30 5.93
CA LEU A 8 35.49 -7.59 5.67
C LEU A 8 34.70 -6.30 5.90
N PHE A 9 34.35 -5.60 4.82
CA PHE A 9 33.15 -4.77 4.71
C PHE A 9 32.91 -4.58 3.21
N SER A 10 32.06 -5.42 2.63
CA SER A 10 31.53 -5.21 1.28
C SER A 10 30.19 -4.53 1.46
N ASP A 11 30.14 -3.24 1.18
CA ASP A 11 28.93 -2.49 0.94
C ASP A 11 28.18 -3.15 -0.22
N CYS A 12 27.15 -3.94 0.08
CA CYS A 12 26.19 -4.39 -0.92
C CYS A 12 25.24 -3.23 -1.23
N PHE A 13 25.69 -2.32 -2.10
CA PHE A 13 24.78 -1.48 -2.86
C PHE A 13 23.96 -2.41 -3.76
N PHE A 14 22.71 -2.70 -3.35
CA PHE A 14 21.74 -3.31 -4.24
C PHE A 14 21.34 -2.24 -5.28
N ASP A 15 21.59 -2.55 -6.54
CA ASP A 15 21.14 -1.75 -7.67
C ASP A 15 19.62 -1.96 -7.83
N ILE A 16 18.83 -0.92 -7.54
CA ILE A 16 17.35 -0.91 -7.53
C ILE A 16 16.79 -0.53 -8.93
N SER A 17 17.63 -0.47 -9.96
CA SER A 17 17.33 0.12 -11.28
C SER A 17 16.26 -0.57 -12.14
N GLU A 18 15.64 -1.66 -11.68
CA GLU A 18 14.47 -2.28 -12.35
C GLU A 18 13.24 -2.39 -11.43
N SER A 19 13.01 -1.38 -10.58
CA SER A 19 11.80 -1.33 -9.76
C SER A 19 10.64 -0.68 -10.55
N PRO A 20 9.53 -1.41 -10.78
CA PRO A 20 8.37 -0.85 -11.49
C PRO A 20 7.76 0.28 -10.66
N GLY A 21 7.24 1.28 -11.36
CA GLY A 21 6.79 2.58 -10.89
C GLY A 21 6.13 2.75 -9.51
N LEU A 22 6.01 4.01 -9.08
CA LEU A 22 5.36 4.41 -7.82
C LEU A 22 3.90 3.89 -7.77
N TRP A 23 3.43 3.40 -6.61
CA TRP A 23 2.03 2.95 -6.45
C TRP A 23 1.16 4.01 -5.84
N LEU A 24 0.35 4.62 -6.71
CA LEU A 24 -0.73 5.55 -6.48
C LEU A 24 -2.00 4.92 -5.94
N PHE A 25 -2.11 4.64 -4.65
CA PHE A 25 -3.39 4.20 -4.12
C PHE A 25 -4.27 5.36 -3.63
N TYR A 26 -5.46 5.44 -4.18
CA TYR A 26 -6.52 6.36 -3.77
C TYR A 26 -7.49 5.63 -2.86
N GLY A 27 -7.61 6.05 -1.60
CA GLY A 27 -8.68 5.59 -0.70
C GLY A 27 -9.77 6.65 -0.54
N PHE A 28 -10.95 6.44 -1.15
CA PHE A 28 -12.12 7.31 -0.88
C PHE A 28 -12.55 7.24 0.59
N ARG A 29 -12.17 6.17 1.32
CA ARG A 29 -12.78 5.76 2.59
C ARG A 29 -14.30 5.74 2.46
N ASN A 30 -15.05 6.05 3.53
CA ASN A 30 -16.50 6.19 3.49
C ASN A 30 -16.95 7.60 3.02
N ASN A 31 -16.52 8.03 1.83
CA ASN A 31 -16.90 9.33 1.25
C ASN A 31 -17.44 9.19 -0.18
N GLY A 32 -18.33 10.10 -0.55
CA GLY A 32 -18.79 10.28 -1.93
C GLY A 32 -20.31 10.23 -2.10
N THR A 33 -20.84 11.12 -2.93
CA THR A 33 -22.12 10.97 -3.65
C THR A 33 -21.84 10.63 -5.12
N VAL A 34 -22.87 10.26 -5.89
CA VAL A 34 -22.72 9.99 -7.33
C VAL A 34 -22.11 11.19 -8.06
N GLU A 35 -22.54 12.41 -7.74
CA GLU A 35 -22.03 13.64 -8.35
C GLU A 35 -20.56 13.88 -8.00
N GLN A 36 -20.19 13.69 -6.72
CA GLN A 36 -18.81 13.86 -6.27
C GLN A 36 -17.87 12.83 -6.92
N VAL A 37 -18.28 11.56 -6.96
CA VAL A 37 -17.51 10.48 -7.60
C VAL A 37 -17.33 10.76 -9.09
N LYS A 38 -18.38 11.18 -9.80
CA LYS A 38 -18.26 11.56 -11.22
C LYS A 38 -17.27 12.70 -11.41
N LYS A 39 -17.32 13.75 -10.58
CA LYS A 39 -16.38 14.87 -10.64
C LYS A 39 -14.93 14.42 -10.43
N ILE A 40 -14.69 13.53 -9.46
CA ILE A 40 -13.37 12.96 -9.20
C ILE A 40 -12.89 12.18 -10.42
N VAL A 41 -13.72 11.29 -10.97
CA VAL A 41 -13.36 10.49 -12.16
C VAL A 41 -13.08 11.38 -13.37
N THR A 42 -13.83 12.46 -13.58
CA THR A 42 -13.54 13.45 -14.63
C THR A 42 -12.14 14.05 -14.47
N VAL A 43 -11.78 14.49 -13.26
CA VAL A 43 -10.44 15.05 -12.99
C VAL A 43 -9.34 14.01 -13.26
N LEU A 44 -9.53 12.75 -12.88
CA LEU A 44 -8.55 11.67 -13.13
C LEU A 44 -8.43 11.34 -14.63
N ASN A 45 -9.54 11.37 -15.36
CA ASN A 45 -9.56 11.12 -16.80
C ASN A 45 -8.86 12.23 -17.59
N GLU A 46 -8.96 13.48 -17.14
CA GLU A 46 -8.32 14.64 -17.74
C GLU A 46 -6.86 14.82 -17.30
N ALA A 47 -6.39 14.07 -16.29
CA ALA A 47 -5.06 14.22 -15.74
C ALA A 47 -3.98 13.70 -16.70
N GLU A 48 -2.98 14.54 -16.97
CA GLU A 48 -1.73 14.12 -17.60
C GLU A 48 -0.77 13.63 -16.52
N VAL A 49 -0.45 12.34 -16.52
CA VAL A 49 0.40 11.67 -15.53
C VAL A 49 1.52 10.90 -16.23
N PRO A 50 2.60 10.51 -15.52
CA PRO A 50 3.61 9.62 -16.07
C PRO A 50 2.97 8.32 -16.59
N PRO A 51 3.59 7.66 -17.58
CA PRO A 51 3.02 6.46 -18.18
C PRO A 51 3.11 5.25 -17.23
N GLU A 52 2.40 4.16 -17.56
CA GLU A 52 2.27 2.96 -16.71
C GLU A 52 3.62 2.32 -16.33
N GLU A 53 4.65 2.48 -17.17
CA GLU A 53 6.00 1.99 -16.87
C GLU A 53 6.66 2.73 -15.70
N VAL A 54 6.19 3.95 -15.40
CA VAL A 54 6.72 4.84 -14.34
C VAL A 54 5.83 4.87 -13.10
N VAL A 55 4.53 4.59 -13.24
CA VAL A 55 3.58 4.66 -12.13
C VAL A 55 2.37 3.77 -12.39
N ASP A 56 2.01 2.92 -11.44
CA ASP A 56 0.69 2.29 -11.47
C ASP A 56 -0.25 3.09 -10.56
N VAL A 57 -1.45 3.41 -11.06
CA VAL A 57 -2.46 4.15 -10.31
C VAL A 57 -3.67 3.26 -10.05
N VAL A 58 -4.05 3.16 -8.78
CA VAL A 58 -5.16 2.32 -8.31
C VAL A 58 -6.12 3.16 -7.47
N VAL A 59 -7.42 3.11 -7.78
CA VAL A 59 -8.43 3.86 -7.04
C VAL A 59 -9.44 3.00 -6.31
N SER A 60 -9.79 3.38 -5.08
CA SER A 60 -10.63 2.56 -4.21
C SER A 60 -11.85 3.28 -3.67
N PRO A 61 -12.93 3.29 -4.46
CA PRO A 61 -14.20 3.83 -4.03
C PRO A 61 -14.90 2.91 -3.01
N PRO A 62 -15.90 3.44 -2.27
CA PRO A 62 -16.84 2.60 -1.54
C PRO A 62 -17.47 1.54 -2.45
N PHE A 63 -17.87 0.40 -1.90
CA PHE A 63 -18.45 -0.72 -2.66
C PHE A 63 -19.59 -0.30 -3.59
N VAL A 64 -20.46 0.61 -3.13
CA VAL A 64 -21.61 1.11 -3.90
C VAL A 64 -21.25 1.90 -5.16
N PHE A 65 -19.99 2.30 -5.30
CA PHE A 65 -19.48 3.05 -6.46
C PHE A 65 -18.45 2.27 -7.29
N LEU A 66 -18.11 1.01 -6.93
CA LEU A 66 -17.12 0.21 -7.68
C LEU A 66 -17.46 0.09 -9.16
N SER A 67 -18.68 -0.34 -9.49
CA SER A 67 -19.12 -0.51 -10.88
C SER A 67 -19.18 0.82 -11.64
N LEU A 68 -19.62 1.89 -10.96
CA LEU A 68 -19.67 3.23 -11.55
C LEU A 68 -18.26 3.71 -11.92
N VAL A 69 -17.32 3.67 -10.98
CA VAL A 69 -15.93 4.09 -11.22
C VAL A 69 -15.28 3.19 -12.27
N LYS A 70 -15.43 1.87 -12.19
CA LYS A 70 -14.88 0.93 -13.18
C LYS A 70 -15.39 1.21 -14.60
N SER A 71 -16.63 1.67 -14.74
CA SER A 71 -17.23 1.97 -16.06
C SER A 71 -16.80 3.32 -16.65
N LEU A 72 -16.38 4.27 -15.81
CA LEU A 72 -16.09 5.65 -16.22
C LEU A 72 -14.61 6.01 -16.21
N LEU A 73 -13.81 5.33 -15.39
CA LEU A 73 -12.39 5.61 -15.23
C LEU A 73 -11.61 5.15 -16.47
N ARG A 74 -10.64 5.96 -16.87
CA ARG A 74 -9.62 5.63 -17.88
C ARG A 74 -9.00 4.24 -17.62
N SER A 75 -8.69 3.51 -18.69
CA SER A 75 -8.33 2.09 -18.64
C SER A 75 -6.94 1.81 -18.07
N ASP A 76 -6.04 2.78 -18.14
CA ASP A 76 -4.69 2.75 -17.58
C ASP A 76 -4.69 2.87 -16.05
N PHE A 77 -5.83 3.26 -15.45
CA PHE A 77 -5.99 3.27 -13.99
C PHE A 77 -6.79 2.04 -13.56
N GLN A 78 -6.37 1.44 -12.45
CA GLN A 78 -7.01 0.25 -11.89
C GLN A 78 -7.96 0.62 -10.76
N VAL A 79 -8.87 -0.29 -10.42
CA VAL A 79 -9.85 -0.10 -9.35
C VAL A 79 -9.63 -1.16 -8.26
N ALA A 80 -9.76 -0.76 -7.00
CA ALA A 80 -9.66 -1.63 -5.84
C ALA A 80 -10.90 -1.54 -4.94
N ALA A 81 -11.26 -2.64 -4.29
CA ALA A 81 -12.17 -2.59 -3.15
C ALA A 81 -11.43 -2.15 -1.87
N GLN A 82 -12.16 -1.54 -0.93
CA GLN A 82 -11.60 -1.08 0.35
C GLN A 82 -11.47 -2.20 1.39
N ASN A 83 -12.10 -3.36 1.14
CA ASN A 83 -12.07 -4.57 1.97
C ASN A 83 -12.68 -5.74 1.17
N CYS A 84 -12.53 -6.97 1.66
CA CYS A 84 -13.38 -8.09 1.29
C CYS A 84 -13.52 -9.08 2.45
N TRP A 85 -14.43 -10.05 2.29
CA TRP A 85 -14.61 -11.15 3.22
C TRP A 85 -13.43 -12.13 3.16
N ALA A 86 -13.20 -12.83 4.27
CA ALA A 86 -12.07 -13.75 4.44
C ALA A 86 -12.25 -15.10 3.76
N ARG A 87 -13.45 -15.43 3.30
CA ARG A 87 -13.80 -16.79 2.84
C ARG A 87 -14.81 -16.74 1.71
N LYS A 88 -15.17 -17.94 1.22
CA LYS A 88 -16.27 -18.13 0.27
C LYS A 88 -17.55 -17.47 0.77
N GLY A 89 -18.26 -16.83 -0.15
CA GLY A 89 -19.57 -16.25 0.09
C GLY A 89 -20.57 -17.26 0.67
N GLY A 90 -21.55 -16.73 1.39
CA GLY A 90 -22.51 -17.54 2.15
C GLY A 90 -23.33 -16.66 3.08
N ALA A 91 -23.65 -17.17 4.27
CA ALA A 91 -24.47 -16.50 5.27
C ALA A 91 -23.69 -15.40 6.04
N PHE A 92 -23.22 -14.38 5.32
CA PHE A 92 -22.44 -13.25 5.84
C PHE A 92 -23.09 -11.93 5.41
N THR A 93 -24.28 -11.63 5.94
CA THR A 93 -25.05 -10.43 5.58
C THR A 93 -24.21 -9.17 5.81
N GLY A 94 -24.06 -8.36 4.75
CA GLY A 94 -23.31 -7.10 4.78
C GLY A 94 -21.88 -7.19 4.23
N GLU A 95 -21.34 -8.40 4.05
CA GLU A 95 -20.00 -8.60 3.51
C GLU A 95 -19.98 -8.73 1.99
N VAL A 96 -18.84 -8.37 1.38
CA VAL A 96 -18.56 -8.54 -0.05
C VAL A 96 -17.39 -9.52 -0.19
N SER A 97 -17.59 -10.62 -0.91
CA SER A 97 -16.57 -11.67 -1.07
C SER A 97 -15.57 -11.35 -2.18
N ALA A 98 -14.40 -11.99 -2.14
CA ALA A 98 -13.37 -11.83 -3.16
C ALA A 98 -13.87 -12.26 -4.55
N GLU A 99 -14.63 -13.36 -4.65
CA GLU A 99 -15.22 -13.81 -5.92
C GLU A 99 -16.25 -12.81 -6.51
N MET A 100 -16.94 -12.03 -5.69
CA MET A 100 -17.80 -10.93 -6.17
C MET A 100 -16.97 -9.81 -6.80
N LEU A 101 -15.82 -9.46 -6.22
CA LEU A 101 -14.93 -8.45 -6.78
C LEU A 101 -14.34 -8.90 -8.12
N VAL A 102 -13.91 -10.15 -8.21
CA VAL A 102 -13.45 -10.77 -9.45
C VAL A 102 -14.55 -10.74 -10.52
N ASN A 103 -15.78 -11.08 -10.15
CA ASN A 103 -16.92 -11.03 -11.07
C ASN A 103 -17.21 -9.61 -11.62
N LEU A 104 -16.98 -8.57 -10.80
CA LEU A 104 -17.09 -7.17 -11.22
C LEU A 104 -15.86 -6.65 -12.00
N GLY A 105 -14.84 -7.48 -12.22
CA GLY A 105 -13.60 -7.07 -12.89
C GLY A 105 -12.78 -6.07 -12.07
N ILE A 106 -12.85 -6.15 -10.74
CA ILE A 106 -12.08 -5.34 -9.80
C ILE A 106 -10.80 -6.09 -9.41
N PRO A 107 -9.62 -5.69 -9.91
CA PRO A 107 -8.38 -6.47 -9.75
C PRO A 107 -7.71 -6.37 -8.36
N TRP A 108 -8.03 -5.34 -7.56
CA TRP A 108 -7.33 -5.03 -6.32
C TRP A 108 -8.24 -4.99 -5.08
N VAL A 109 -7.67 -5.21 -3.90
CA VAL A 109 -8.34 -5.00 -2.61
C VAL A 109 -7.36 -4.51 -1.53
N ILE A 110 -7.79 -3.55 -0.70
CA ILE A 110 -7.08 -3.19 0.55
C ILE A 110 -7.52 -4.14 1.66
N LEU A 111 -6.56 -4.64 2.43
CA LEU A 111 -6.83 -5.50 3.58
C LEU A 111 -5.99 -5.10 4.79
N GLY A 112 -6.58 -5.15 5.98
CA GLY A 112 -5.89 -4.81 7.22
C GLY A 112 -5.62 -3.31 7.41
N HIS A 113 -6.34 -2.44 6.72
CA HIS A 113 -6.26 -0.99 6.93
C HIS A 113 -6.42 -0.64 8.41
N SER A 114 -5.64 0.34 8.89
CA SER A 114 -5.61 0.79 10.29
C SER A 114 -6.99 1.00 10.90
N GLU A 115 -7.91 1.66 10.19
CA GLU A 115 -9.30 1.86 10.62
C GLU A 115 -10.06 0.55 10.88
N ARG A 116 -9.83 -0.50 10.08
CA ARG A 116 -10.47 -1.81 10.29
C ARG A 116 -9.88 -2.56 11.48
N ARG A 117 -8.57 -2.47 11.68
CA ARG A 117 -7.90 -3.05 12.85
C ARG A 117 -8.39 -2.40 14.14
N LEU A 118 -8.42 -1.06 14.17
CA LEU A 118 -8.69 -0.30 15.39
C LEU A 118 -10.18 -0.16 15.69
N LEU A 119 -11.03 0.10 14.69
CA LEU A 119 -12.45 0.38 14.89
C LEU A 119 -13.32 -0.88 14.79
N LEU A 120 -12.89 -1.85 13.97
CA LEU A 120 -13.65 -3.08 13.71
C LEU A 120 -12.97 -4.34 14.27
N GLY A 121 -11.83 -4.21 14.93
CA GLY A 121 -11.17 -5.30 15.65
C GLY A 121 -10.57 -6.39 14.76
N GLU A 122 -10.19 -6.08 13.52
CA GLU A 122 -9.55 -7.08 12.66
C GLU A 122 -8.15 -7.46 13.19
N THR A 123 -8.01 -8.70 13.67
CA THR A 123 -6.75 -9.21 14.21
C THR A 123 -5.73 -9.52 13.11
N ASN A 124 -4.48 -9.74 13.50
CA ASN A 124 -3.40 -10.12 12.58
C ASN A 124 -3.71 -11.38 11.80
N GLU A 125 -4.26 -12.39 12.49
CA GLU A 125 -4.62 -13.69 11.92
C GLU A 125 -5.79 -13.55 10.96
N PHE A 126 -6.80 -12.74 11.31
CA PHE A 126 -7.95 -12.50 10.44
C PHE A 126 -7.57 -11.76 9.15
N VAL A 127 -6.66 -10.79 9.26
CA VAL A 127 -6.11 -10.12 8.06
C VAL A 127 -5.32 -11.11 7.22
N GLY A 128 -4.49 -11.96 7.83
CA GLY A 128 -3.76 -13.01 7.12
C GLY A 128 -4.69 -13.98 6.35
N ASP A 129 -5.77 -14.45 6.98
CA ASP A 129 -6.81 -15.29 6.35
C ASP A 129 -7.43 -14.56 5.14
N LYS A 130 -7.78 -13.28 5.29
CA LYS A 130 -8.30 -12.45 4.18
C LYS A 130 -7.32 -12.32 3.03
N VAL A 131 -6.05 -12.01 3.31
CA VAL A 131 -5.03 -11.83 2.28
C VAL A 131 -4.87 -13.12 1.48
N ALA A 132 -4.71 -14.25 2.16
CA ALA A 132 -4.58 -15.55 1.51
C ALA A 132 -5.81 -15.91 0.67
N TYR A 133 -7.02 -15.70 1.20
CA TYR A 133 -8.23 -16.00 0.46
C TYR A 133 -8.40 -15.09 -0.77
N ALA A 134 -8.14 -13.79 -0.65
CA ALA A 134 -8.21 -12.85 -1.77
C ALA A 134 -7.23 -13.23 -2.90
N LEU A 135 -5.98 -13.54 -2.55
CA LEU A 135 -4.97 -14.02 -3.51
C LEU A 135 -5.40 -15.34 -4.17
N SER A 136 -6.00 -16.27 -3.41
CA SER A 136 -6.50 -17.53 -3.96
C SER A 136 -7.60 -17.37 -5.01
N GLN A 137 -8.34 -16.26 -4.97
CA GLN A 137 -9.35 -15.90 -5.97
C GLN A 137 -8.77 -15.08 -7.14
N GLY A 138 -7.46 -14.81 -7.13
CA GLY A 138 -6.77 -14.05 -8.18
C GLY A 138 -6.82 -12.53 -8.02
N LEU A 139 -7.25 -12.03 -6.85
CA LEU A 139 -7.12 -10.60 -6.54
C LEU A 139 -5.67 -10.26 -6.21
N LYS A 140 -5.27 -9.04 -6.52
CA LYS A 140 -4.07 -8.42 -5.99
C LYS A 140 -4.39 -7.67 -4.70
N VAL A 141 -3.47 -7.65 -3.75
CA VAL A 141 -3.74 -7.20 -2.38
C VAL A 141 -2.80 -6.08 -1.96
N ILE A 142 -3.36 -5.02 -1.39
CA ILE A 142 -2.63 -4.02 -0.62
C ILE A 142 -2.85 -4.36 0.85
N ALA A 143 -1.84 -4.96 1.47
CA ALA A 143 -1.89 -5.40 2.84
C ALA A 143 -1.31 -4.30 3.75
N CYS A 144 -2.11 -3.79 4.69
CA CYS A 144 -1.68 -2.69 5.55
C CYS A 144 -1.17 -3.17 6.91
N VAL A 145 -0.12 -2.50 7.36
CA VAL A 145 0.54 -2.69 8.68
C VAL A 145 0.89 -1.31 9.26
N GLY A 146 0.94 -1.18 10.58
CA GLY A 146 1.15 0.10 11.22
C GLY A 146 1.02 0.05 12.73
N GLU A 147 1.66 1.01 13.40
CA GLU A 147 1.65 1.19 14.85
C GLU A 147 0.88 2.45 15.28
N THR A 148 0.29 2.40 16.47
CA THR A 148 -0.34 3.55 17.13
C THR A 148 0.69 4.51 17.74
N LEU A 149 0.25 5.70 18.15
CA LEU A 149 1.15 6.68 18.78
C LEU A 149 1.74 6.12 20.08
N GLU A 150 0.93 5.47 20.90
CA GLU A 150 1.37 4.82 22.14
C GLU A 150 2.43 3.75 21.88
N GLN A 151 2.23 2.92 20.86
CA GLN A 151 3.18 1.88 20.47
C GLN A 151 4.50 2.46 19.94
N ARG A 152 4.46 3.61 19.27
CA ARG A 152 5.66 4.32 18.84
C ARG A 152 6.40 4.94 20.01
N GLU A 153 5.68 5.65 20.89
CA GLU A 153 6.26 6.33 22.05
C GLU A 153 6.84 5.34 23.07
N SER A 154 6.35 4.10 23.10
CA SER A 154 6.92 3.00 23.88
C SER A 154 8.11 2.28 23.22
N GLY A 155 8.51 2.67 22.01
CA GLY A 155 9.59 2.04 21.26
C GLY A 155 9.22 0.69 20.60
N SER A 156 7.93 0.37 20.51
CA SER A 156 7.42 -0.92 20.02
C SER A 156 7.07 -0.93 18.52
N THR A 157 7.42 0.12 17.75
CA THR A 157 7.05 0.23 16.32
C THR A 157 7.35 -1.04 15.53
N MET A 158 8.60 -1.52 15.58
CA MET A 158 8.98 -2.70 14.79
C MET A 158 8.43 -4.01 15.36
N ASP A 159 8.19 -4.11 16.67
CA ASP A 159 7.56 -5.29 17.25
C ASP A 159 6.13 -5.45 16.71
N ILE A 160 5.38 -4.35 16.66
CA ILE A 160 4.01 -4.33 16.14
C ILE A 160 3.98 -4.59 14.63
N VAL A 161 4.76 -3.84 13.86
CA VAL A 161 4.78 -3.94 12.40
C VAL A 161 5.30 -5.30 11.96
N ALA A 162 6.32 -5.86 12.64
CA ALA A 162 6.82 -7.20 12.33
C ALA A 162 5.81 -8.29 12.68
N ALA A 163 5.10 -8.19 13.82
CA ALA A 163 4.07 -9.17 14.18
C ALA A 163 2.93 -9.19 13.15
N GLN A 164 2.47 -8.02 12.71
CA GLN A 164 1.43 -7.91 11.67
C GLN A 164 1.91 -8.49 10.33
N THR A 165 3.14 -8.18 9.91
CA THR A 165 3.72 -8.66 8.65
C THR A 165 3.97 -10.17 8.68
N LYS A 166 4.48 -10.70 9.80
CA LYS A 166 4.69 -12.15 10.00
C LYS A 166 3.39 -12.92 9.97
N ALA A 167 2.31 -12.37 10.51
CA ALA A 167 1.01 -13.00 10.41
C ALA A 167 0.59 -13.17 8.95
N ILE A 168 0.69 -12.12 8.13
CA ILE A 168 0.41 -12.20 6.68
C ILE A 168 1.31 -13.26 6.02
N ALA A 169 2.63 -13.18 6.27
CA ALA A 169 3.62 -14.13 5.73
C ALA A 169 3.35 -15.60 6.12
N GLY A 170 2.74 -15.83 7.29
CA GLY A 170 2.37 -17.17 7.74
C GLY A 170 1.21 -17.79 6.97
N TRP A 171 0.42 -16.99 6.24
CA TRP A 171 -0.73 -17.44 5.45
C TRP A 171 -0.46 -17.52 3.95
N ILE A 172 0.63 -16.92 3.46
CA ILE A 172 0.93 -16.82 2.02
C ILE A 172 2.35 -17.29 1.71
N SER A 173 2.52 -17.83 0.51
CA SER A 173 3.84 -18.21 -0.02
C SER A 173 4.25 -17.37 -1.23
N ASP A 174 3.27 -16.86 -2.00
CA ASP A 174 3.49 -16.01 -3.16
C ASP A 174 3.19 -14.54 -2.83
N TRP A 175 4.17 -13.67 -3.07
CA TRP A 175 4.11 -12.23 -2.84
C TRP A 175 3.98 -11.42 -4.14
N ASN A 176 3.96 -12.05 -5.32
CA ASN A 176 3.94 -11.37 -6.62
C ASN A 176 2.75 -10.41 -6.81
N ASN A 177 1.64 -10.69 -6.13
CA ASN A 177 0.42 -9.88 -6.17
C ASN A 177 0.15 -9.15 -4.84
N VAL A 178 1.19 -8.90 -4.04
CA VAL A 178 1.10 -8.22 -2.74
C VAL A 178 1.88 -6.91 -2.77
N VAL A 179 1.24 -5.84 -2.30
CA VAL A 179 1.85 -4.56 -1.94
C VAL A 179 1.70 -4.38 -0.44
N LEU A 180 2.78 -4.05 0.25
CA LEU A 180 2.75 -3.78 1.69
C LEU A 180 2.60 -2.27 1.92
N ALA A 181 1.57 -1.85 2.66
CA ALA A 181 1.36 -0.45 3.00
C ALA A 181 1.71 -0.21 4.47
N TYR A 182 2.74 0.60 4.73
CA TYR A 182 3.07 1.05 6.08
C TYR A 182 2.27 2.30 6.45
N GLU A 183 1.38 2.17 7.43
CA GLU A 183 0.56 3.24 7.97
C GLU A 183 1.08 3.69 9.34
N PRO A 184 1.83 4.80 9.46
CA PRO A 184 2.10 5.41 10.76
C PRO A 184 0.79 5.98 11.32
N VAL A 185 -0.02 5.17 12.01
CA VAL A 185 -1.39 5.53 12.45
C VAL A 185 -1.38 6.84 13.24
N TRP A 186 -0.33 7.05 14.02
CA TRP A 186 -0.08 8.26 14.80
C TRP A 186 0.05 9.55 13.98
N ALA A 187 0.30 9.45 12.67
CA ALA A 187 0.43 10.56 11.72
C ALA A 187 -0.78 10.65 10.75
N ILE A 188 -1.83 9.85 10.95
CA ILE A 188 -3.04 9.86 10.11
C ILE A 188 -4.12 10.70 10.79
N GLY A 189 -4.41 11.89 10.25
CA GLY A 189 -5.50 12.75 10.73
C GLY A 189 -5.29 13.40 12.10
N THR A 190 -4.07 13.31 12.66
CA THR A 190 -3.71 13.85 13.98
C THR A 190 -3.04 15.22 13.94
N GLY A 191 -2.71 15.73 12.74
CA GLY A 191 -1.89 16.92 12.56
C GLY A 191 -0.38 16.71 12.81
N LYS A 192 0.02 15.53 13.32
CA LYS A 192 1.43 15.11 13.32
C LYS A 192 1.80 14.60 11.92
N VAL A 193 2.99 14.95 11.45
CA VAL A 193 3.51 14.53 10.14
C VAL A 193 4.79 13.74 10.39
N ALA A 194 4.85 12.50 9.90
CA ALA A 194 6.10 11.75 9.92
C ALA A 194 7.08 12.37 8.93
N THR A 195 8.34 12.49 9.34
CA THR A 195 9.39 12.98 8.45
C THR A 195 9.75 11.92 7.41
N PRO A 196 10.31 12.30 6.24
CA PRO A 196 10.79 11.31 5.25
C PRO A 196 11.77 10.29 5.85
N THR A 197 12.66 10.73 6.73
CA THR A 197 13.59 9.84 7.45
C THR A 197 12.85 8.82 8.32
N GLN A 198 11.81 9.22 9.06
CA GLN A 198 11.01 8.30 9.87
C GLN A 198 10.25 7.27 9.04
N ALA A 199 9.79 7.65 7.84
CA ALA A 199 9.18 6.72 6.89
C ALA A 199 10.24 5.72 6.36
N GLN A 200 11.39 6.23 5.92
CA GLN A 200 12.50 5.43 5.39
C GLN A 200 13.03 4.42 6.42
N GLU A 201 13.17 4.80 7.69
CA GLU A 201 13.62 3.91 8.77
C GLU A 201 12.73 2.66 8.88
N VAL A 202 11.41 2.83 8.89
CA VAL A 202 10.46 1.71 9.01
C VAL A 202 10.42 0.89 7.73
N HIS A 203 10.47 1.53 6.56
CA HIS A 203 10.49 0.83 5.27
C HIS A 203 11.76 -0.03 5.11
N THR A 204 12.93 0.50 5.48
CA THR A 204 14.20 -0.25 5.49
C THR A 204 14.09 -1.49 6.39
N ALA A 205 13.54 -1.31 7.60
CA ALA A 205 13.39 -2.39 8.56
C ALA A 205 12.36 -3.44 8.11
N LEU A 206 11.28 -3.03 7.45
CA LEU A 206 10.32 -3.93 6.80
C LEU A 206 10.94 -4.72 5.65
N ARG A 207 11.74 -4.07 4.79
CA ARG A 207 12.43 -4.77 3.70
C ARG A 207 13.42 -5.79 4.24
N LYS A 208 14.18 -5.43 5.28
CA LYS A 208 15.04 -6.36 6.01
C LYS A 208 14.26 -7.54 6.60
N LEU A 209 13.09 -7.27 7.18
CA LEU A 209 12.23 -8.31 7.74
C LEU A 209 11.80 -9.32 6.67
N LEU A 210 11.36 -8.84 5.49
CA LEU A 210 11.01 -9.70 4.35
C LEU A 210 12.21 -10.51 3.87
N HIS A 211 13.39 -9.89 3.80
CA HIS A 211 14.62 -10.55 3.38
C HIS A 211 14.95 -11.74 4.31
N ASP A 212 14.90 -11.50 5.62
CA ASP A 212 15.30 -12.48 6.62
C ASP A 212 14.25 -13.58 6.86
N ASN A 213 12.96 -13.29 6.66
CA ASN A 213 11.86 -14.19 7.05
C ASN A 213 11.08 -14.78 5.87
N VAL A 214 11.25 -14.26 4.65
CA VAL A 214 10.60 -14.77 3.44
C VAL A 214 11.66 -15.20 2.43
N SER A 215 12.31 -14.24 1.77
CA SER A 215 13.46 -14.48 0.89
C SER A 215 14.07 -13.15 0.42
N PRO A 216 15.35 -13.13 0.00
CA PRO A 216 15.96 -11.98 -0.65
C PRO A 216 15.18 -11.50 -1.88
N GLU A 217 14.66 -12.43 -2.69
CA GLU A 217 13.92 -12.13 -3.91
C GLU A 217 12.61 -11.40 -3.59
N VAL A 218 11.84 -11.89 -2.61
CA VAL A 218 10.60 -11.24 -2.17
C VAL A 218 10.88 -9.86 -1.60
N ALA A 219 11.96 -9.68 -0.84
CA ALA A 219 12.32 -8.37 -0.28
C ALA A 219 12.69 -7.35 -1.35
N ALA A 220 13.35 -7.79 -2.42
CA ALA A 220 13.72 -6.93 -3.53
C ALA A 220 12.53 -6.57 -4.42
N SER A 221 11.59 -7.49 -4.65
CA SER A 221 10.47 -7.29 -5.57
C SER A 221 9.20 -6.72 -4.91
N THR A 222 9.02 -6.92 -3.60
CA THR A 222 7.82 -6.44 -2.89
C THR A 222 7.87 -4.94 -2.71
N ARG A 223 6.78 -4.29 -3.11
CA ARG A 223 6.63 -2.84 -2.99
C ARG A 223 6.16 -2.49 -1.60
N ILE A 224 6.84 -1.56 -0.97
CA ILE A 224 6.49 -1.03 0.35
C ILE A 224 6.07 0.43 0.20
N ILE A 225 4.77 0.69 0.30
CA ILE A 225 4.19 2.02 0.09
C ILE A 225 3.91 2.71 1.42
N TYR A 226 4.06 4.03 1.45
CA TYR A 226 3.83 4.84 2.63
C TYR A 226 2.37 5.31 2.71
N GLY A 227 1.67 4.94 3.78
CA GLY A 227 0.24 5.23 4.02
C GLY A 227 -0.04 6.34 5.03
N GLY A 228 0.96 7.15 5.37
CA GLY A 228 0.76 8.31 6.25
C GLY A 228 0.19 9.54 5.52
N SER A 229 0.32 10.72 6.15
CA SER A 229 -0.12 11.98 5.54
C SER A 229 0.78 12.37 4.35
N VAL A 230 0.27 12.20 3.13
CA VAL A 230 0.91 12.60 1.88
C VAL A 230 0.12 13.73 1.22
N ASN A 231 0.83 14.75 0.75
CA ASN A 231 0.30 15.92 0.05
C ASN A 231 1.33 16.45 -0.97
N GLY A 232 0.96 17.45 -1.76
CA GLY A 232 1.80 18.04 -2.80
C GLY A 232 3.09 18.66 -2.26
N ALA A 233 3.11 19.08 -0.99
CA ALA A 233 4.29 19.69 -0.37
C ALA A 233 5.36 18.64 0.05
N ASN A 234 4.96 17.41 0.42
CA ASN A 234 5.89 16.41 0.92
C ASN A 234 6.10 15.18 0.01
N CYS A 235 5.26 14.99 -1.00
CA CYS A 235 5.29 13.79 -1.85
C CYS A 235 6.64 13.55 -2.53
N LYS A 236 7.33 14.59 -3.01
CA LYS A 236 8.64 14.45 -3.67
C LYS A 236 9.75 14.01 -2.72
N GLU A 237 9.78 14.55 -1.51
CA GLU A 237 10.80 14.19 -0.51
C GLU A 237 10.61 12.77 0.03
N LEU A 238 9.34 12.35 0.17
CA LEU A 238 9.01 10.97 0.51
C LEU A 238 9.32 10.01 -0.64
N ALA A 239 9.01 10.38 -1.89
CA ALA A 239 9.28 9.56 -3.07
C ALA A 239 10.79 9.39 -3.35
N ALA A 240 11.62 10.35 -2.91
CA ALA A 240 13.07 10.27 -2.99
C ALA A 240 13.70 9.26 -2.01
N GLN A 241 12.94 8.74 -1.04
CA GLN A 241 13.46 7.75 -0.10
C GLN A 241 13.62 6.39 -0.80
N PRO A 242 14.78 5.72 -0.68
CA PRO A 242 15.08 4.51 -1.45
C PRO A 242 14.05 3.39 -1.28
N ASP A 243 13.58 3.15 -0.04
CA ASP A 243 12.70 2.04 0.29
C ASP A 243 11.20 2.42 0.28
N VAL A 244 10.85 3.66 -0.10
CA VAL A 244 9.46 4.11 -0.21
C VAL A 244 8.98 3.99 -1.66
N ASP A 245 8.21 2.95 -1.97
CA ASP A 245 7.85 2.56 -3.35
C ASP A 245 6.52 3.14 -3.85
N GLY A 246 5.86 3.97 -3.05
CA GLY A 246 4.51 4.40 -3.36
C GLY A 246 3.83 5.11 -2.21
N PHE A 247 2.58 5.49 -2.45
CA PHE A 247 1.74 6.12 -1.45
C PHE A 247 0.35 5.46 -1.38
N LEU A 248 -0.09 5.20 -0.16
CA LEU A 248 -1.49 4.94 0.15
C LEU A 248 -2.14 6.27 0.61
N VAL A 249 -2.75 6.98 -0.32
CA VAL A 249 -3.22 8.36 -0.11
C VAL A 249 -4.67 8.39 0.41
N GLY A 250 -4.84 9.01 1.58
CA GLY A 250 -6.14 9.27 2.20
C GLY A 250 -6.84 10.51 1.63
N GLY A 251 -7.08 11.53 2.48
CA GLY A 251 -7.94 12.67 2.13
C GLY A 251 -7.48 13.53 0.94
N ALA A 252 -6.18 13.58 0.64
CA ALA A 252 -5.67 14.28 -0.54
C ALA A 252 -6.12 13.62 -1.86
N SER A 253 -6.48 12.32 -1.82
CA SER A 253 -7.01 11.61 -2.99
C SER A 253 -8.32 12.22 -3.48
N LEU A 254 -9.15 12.78 -2.58
CA LEU A 254 -10.43 13.41 -2.93
C LEU A 254 -10.28 14.78 -3.64
N LYS A 255 -9.05 15.26 -3.85
CA LYS A 255 -8.73 16.60 -4.35
C LYS A 255 -7.92 16.53 -5.65
N PRO A 256 -7.96 17.58 -6.50
CA PRO A 256 -7.11 17.67 -7.69
C PRO A 256 -5.61 17.53 -7.41
N GLU A 257 -5.17 17.93 -6.21
CA GLU A 257 -3.79 17.78 -5.71
C GLU A 257 -3.27 16.32 -5.80
N PHE A 258 -4.16 15.32 -5.83
CA PHE A 258 -3.76 13.92 -6.03
C PHE A 258 -2.95 13.73 -7.32
N VAL A 259 -3.23 14.49 -8.39
CA VAL A 259 -2.46 14.44 -9.64
C VAL A 259 -1.02 14.87 -9.44
N ASP A 260 -0.76 15.85 -8.57
CA ASP A 260 0.59 16.29 -8.24
C ASP A 260 1.36 15.20 -7.47
N ILE A 261 0.65 14.47 -6.60
CA ILE A 261 1.22 13.31 -5.90
C ILE A 261 1.55 12.21 -6.91
N ILE A 262 0.67 11.92 -7.89
CA ILE A 262 0.97 10.94 -8.95
C ILE A 262 2.26 11.31 -9.70
N LYS A 263 2.41 12.59 -10.06
CA LYS A 263 3.58 13.10 -10.79
C LYS A 263 4.89 12.99 -10.00
N SER A 264 4.84 12.85 -8.67
CA SER A 264 6.04 12.65 -7.85
C SER A 264 6.76 11.33 -8.14
N ALA A 265 6.10 10.37 -8.82
CA ALA A 265 6.71 9.12 -9.29
C ALA A 265 7.97 9.35 -10.16
N THR A 266 8.01 10.47 -10.89
CA THR A 266 9.15 10.85 -11.74
C THR A 266 10.45 11.07 -10.97
N VAL A 267 10.38 11.27 -9.65
CA VAL A 267 11.57 11.40 -8.80
C VAL A 267 12.37 10.09 -8.76
N LYS A 268 11.70 8.94 -8.68
CA LYS A 268 12.38 7.62 -8.69
C LYS A 268 12.96 7.26 -10.04
N SER A 269 12.28 7.61 -11.14
CA SER A 269 12.78 7.32 -12.49
C SER A 269 13.97 8.19 -12.92
N SER A 270 14.30 9.23 -12.15
CA SER A 270 15.38 10.17 -12.44
C SER A 270 16.61 9.98 -11.56
N ALA A 271 16.56 9.05 -10.59
CA ALA A 271 17.63 8.74 -9.65
C ALA A 271 18.40 7.48 -10.10
#